data_AF-A0A0B2VLG5-F1
#
_entry.id   AF-A0A0B2VLG5-F1
#
_cell.length_a   1.000
_cell.length_b   1.000
_cell.length_c   1.000
_cell.angle_alpha   90.00
_cell.angle_beta   90.00
_cell.angle_gamma   90.00
#
_symmetry.space_group_name_H-M   'P 1'
#
loop_
_entity.id
_entity.type
_entity.pdbx_description
1 polymer ?
#
loop_
_entity_poly.entity_id
_entity_poly.type
_entity_poly.pdbx_seq_one_letter_code
_entity_poly.pdbx_strand_id
1 'polypeptide(L)'
;QETVLSADALMPTISACPPLRTVGRSRTEPGTADEPSRGDSIKSTRGPLDFVLKRATTDSSESGMPALNEIIGLTPYQQKLLTQSWPNIYSNGPNGAFASNIYNNLCNRNAKAKALMQKADTASVFAQSDMDCSTMHTRLTLELIDNLVKNLDQSPERFIEYLMGMGQYHRHLKAEGLNQAVWDDLGDAVLDSVRKFELVRKHKELRRAWLALVAFIIDHLKQGHMSFRGSRQSSIDVSDSKV
;
A
#
# COMPACT_ATOMS: atom_id res chain seq x y z
N GLN A 1 6.96 19.76 -40.66
CA GLN A 1 5.61 19.20 -40.45
C GLN A 1 5.69 18.43 -39.14
N GLU A 2 5.37 19.09 -38.04
CA GLU A 2 5.43 18.54 -36.69
C GLU A 2 4.14 17.77 -36.42
N THR A 3 4.27 16.51 -36.00
CA THR A 3 3.13 15.65 -35.64
C THR A 3 2.92 15.75 -34.14
N VAL A 4 1.90 16.51 -33.75
CA VAL A 4 1.40 16.60 -32.38
C VAL A 4 0.72 15.28 -32.04
N LEU A 5 1.32 14.48 -31.15
CA LEU A 5 0.68 13.28 -30.61
C LEU A 5 -0.19 13.66 -29.40
N SER A 6 -1.47 13.32 -29.53
CA SER A 6 -2.57 13.57 -28.60
C SER A 6 -2.32 13.02 -27.19
N ALA A 7 -2.64 13.85 -26.19
CA ALA A 7 -2.41 13.62 -24.76
C ALA A 7 -3.63 12.96 -24.04
N ASP A 8 -4.47 12.22 -24.75
CA ASP A 8 -5.77 11.74 -24.22
C ASP A 8 -5.79 10.28 -23.70
N ALA A 9 -4.64 9.67 -23.37
CA ALA A 9 -4.59 8.29 -22.87
C ALA A 9 -4.38 8.15 -21.34
N LEU A 10 -4.60 9.21 -20.56
CA LEU A 10 -4.42 9.20 -19.10
C LEU A 10 -5.78 9.23 -18.38
N MET A 11 -6.26 8.05 -17.95
CA MET A 11 -7.40 7.89 -17.02
C MET A 11 -6.89 7.68 -15.58
N PRO A 12 -7.72 7.78 -14.52
CA PRO A 12 -9.05 8.40 -14.40
C PRO A 12 -9.06 9.62 -13.44
N THR A 13 -10.04 10.50 -13.63
CA THR A 13 -10.30 11.70 -12.83
C THR A 13 -10.75 11.36 -11.40
N ILE A 14 -10.11 11.92 -10.37
CA ILE A 14 -10.54 11.79 -8.97
C ILE A 14 -10.98 13.16 -8.46
N SER A 15 -12.25 13.23 -8.09
CA SER A 15 -12.95 14.39 -7.55
C SER A 15 -12.77 14.47 -6.03
N ALA A 16 -12.36 15.66 -5.55
CA ALA A 16 -12.55 16.29 -4.24
C ALA A 16 -12.47 15.42 -2.95
N CYS A 17 -11.44 15.69 -2.14
CA CYS A 17 -11.32 15.23 -0.74
C CYS A 17 -12.34 15.95 0.18
N PRO A 18 -13.07 15.23 1.06
CA PRO A 18 -13.81 15.86 2.17
C PRO A 18 -12.91 16.08 3.40
N PRO A 19 -13.21 17.05 4.29
CA PRO A 19 -12.38 17.38 5.44
C PRO A 19 -12.50 16.33 6.56
N LEU A 20 -11.35 15.99 7.17
CA LEU A 20 -11.25 15.07 8.30
C LEU A 20 -11.85 15.68 9.57
N ARG A 21 -12.80 14.94 10.16
CA ARG A 21 -13.39 15.21 11.48
C ARG A 21 -12.32 15.20 12.57
N THR A 22 -12.23 16.30 13.31
CA THR A 22 -11.46 16.43 14.56
C THR A 22 -12.07 15.56 15.65
N VAL A 23 -11.31 14.60 16.18
CA VAL A 23 -11.70 13.82 17.37
C VAL A 23 -11.18 14.51 18.63
N GLY A 24 -12.12 15.02 19.43
CA GLY A 24 -12.18 14.91 20.88
C GLY A 24 -11.01 15.47 21.72
N ARG A 25 -11.19 16.68 22.26
CA ARG A 25 -10.65 17.05 23.58
C ARG A 25 -11.78 17.52 24.48
N SER A 26 -11.90 16.86 25.63
CA SER A 26 -12.89 17.09 26.67
C SER A 26 -12.58 18.38 27.44
N ARG A 27 -13.53 19.32 27.54
CA ARG A 27 -13.62 20.32 28.62
C ARG A 27 -15.09 20.64 28.90
N THR A 28 -15.37 20.73 30.19
CA THR A 28 -16.64 20.97 30.88
C THR A 28 -17.22 22.38 30.67
N GLU A 29 -18.56 22.45 30.62
CA GLU A 29 -19.50 23.39 31.28
C GLU A 29 -20.73 23.72 30.38
N PRO A 30 -21.91 24.05 30.97
CA PRO A 30 -23.23 23.78 30.39
C PRO A 30 -23.91 24.99 29.71
N GLY A 31 -24.84 24.72 28.79
CA GLY A 31 -25.67 25.75 28.16
C GLY A 31 -26.86 25.19 27.35
N THR A 32 -28.05 25.46 27.88
CA THR A 32 -29.43 25.53 27.35
C THR A 32 -29.73 25.38 25.83
N ALA A 33 -30.75 24.54 25.57
CA ALA A 33 -31.84 24.54 24.57
C ALA A 33 -31.79 25.46 23.32
N ASP A 34 -31.95 24.89 22.11
CA ASP A 34 -33.22 24.87 21.33
C ASP A 34 -33.07 24.16 19.95
N GLU A 35 -34.21 23.76 19.38
CA GLU A 35 -34.49 22.74 18.35
C GLU A 35 -34.36 23.25 16.85
N PRO A 36 -34.84 22.58 15.76
CA PRO A 36 -34.03 22.19 14.59
C PRO A 36 -34.58 22.65 13.20
N SER A 37 -33.88 22.34 12.11
CA SER A 37 -34.55 22.07 10.81
C SER A 37 -33.66 21.45 9.73
N ARG A 38 -34.24 20.43 9.07
CA ARG A 38 -34.30 20.10 7.62
C ARG A 38 -33.03 20.40 6.78
N GLY A 39 -32.35 19.45 6.13
CA GLY A 39 -32.81 18.25 5.44
C GLY A 39 -32.66 18.47 3.94
N ASP A 40 -31.65 17.89 3.30
CA ASP A 40 -31.63 17.61 1.86
C ASP A 40 -30.69 16.44 1.53
N SER A 41 -31.26 15.46 0.84
CA SER A 41 -30.60 14.25 0.35
C SER A 41 -29.88 14.53 -0.96
N ILE A 42 -28.57 14.29 -1.01
CA ILE A 42 -27.84 14.11 -2.25
C ILE A 42 -27.19 12.72 -2.24
N LYS A 43 -27.62 11.88 -3.19
CA LYS A 43 -27.06 10.55 -3.48
C LYS A 43 -25.60 10.72 -3.89
N SER A 44 -24.68 10.29 -3.02
CA SER A 44 -23.23 10.30 -3.27
C SER A 44 -22.83 9.08 -4.08
N THR A 45 -22.41 9.32 -5.32
CA THR A 45 -21.80 8.35 -6.24
C THR A 45 -20.33 8.16 -5.84
N ARG A 46 -19.95 6.95 -5.44
CA ARG A 46 -18.59 6.58 -4.98
C ARG A 46 -17.53 6.71 -6.10
N GLY A 47 -16.38 7.29 -5.75
CA GLY A 47 -15.16 7.35 -6.58
C GLY A 47 -14.18 6.19 -6.34
N PRO A 48 -13.05 6.11 -7.07
CA PRO A 48 -12.31 4.85 -7.30
C PRO A 48 -11.27 4.43 -6.23
N LEU A 49 -11.12 5.14 -5.10
CA LEU A 49 -10.06 4.84 -4.11
C LEU A 49 -10.58 4.53 -2.69
N ASP A 50 -11.87 4.28 -2.51
CA ASP A 50 -12.39 3.84 -1.21
C ASP A 50 -12.18 2.33 -1.01
N PHE A 51 -10.95 1.93 -0.68
CA PHE A 51 -10.69 0.58 -0.18
C PHE A 51 -11.02 0.51 1.32
N VAL A 52 -12.28 0.28 1.66
CA VAL A 52 -12.69 -0.21 2.98
C VAL A 52 -12.91 -1.72 2.86
N LEU A 53 -11.93 -2.51 3.28
CA LEU A 53 -12.08 -3.97 3.37
C LEU A 53 -13.03 -4.29 4.53
N LYS A 54 -14.30 -4.58 4.21
CA LYS A 54 -15.23 -5.16 5.18
C LYS A 54 -14.60 -6.45 5.73
N ARG A 55 -14.49 -6.55 7.05
CA ARG A 55 -14.16 -7.80 7.76
C ARG A 55 -15.15 -8.87 7.30
N ALA A 56 -14.69 -9.76 6.43
CA ALA A 56 -15.47 -10.90 6.02
C ALA A 56 -15.48 -11.89 7.18
N THR A 57 -16.62 -12.01 7.87
CA THR A 57 -16.93 -13.24 8.60
C THR A 57 -17.36 -14.25 7.57
N THR A 58 -16.40 -14.92 6.94
CA THR A 58 -16.70 -16.05 6.05
C THR A 58 -16.48 -17.34 6.81
N ASP A 59 -17.61 -18.02 6.97
CA ASP A 59 -17.79 -19.40 7.39
C ASP A 59 -16.89 -20.35 6.58
N SER A 60 -16.43 -21.39 7.25
CA SER A 60 -15.39 -22.30 6.81
C SER A 60 -15.79 -23.06 5.54
N SER A 61 -14.91 -23.03 4.54
CA SER A 61 -14.76 -24.09 3.56
C SER A 61 -13.26 -24.28 3.38
N GLU A 62 -12.72 -25.28 4.07
CA GLU A 62 -11.31 -25.66 4.08
C GLU A 62 -10.81 -25.89 2.64
N SER A 63 -9.90 -25.04 2.19
CA SER A 63 -8.79 -25.51 1.38
C SER A 63 -7.55 -25.34 2.24
N GLY A 64 -6.68 -26.36 2.31
CA GLY A 64 -5.44 -26.37 3.09
C GLY A 64 -4.37 -25.41 2.59
N MET A 65 -4.79 -24.20 2.19
CA MET A 65 -3.90 -23.13 1.77
C MET A 65 -3.33 -22.45 3.01
N PRO A 66 -2.00 -22.24 3.06
CA PRO A 66 -1.34 -21.60 4.17
C PRO A 66 -1.83 -20.17 4.35
N ALA A 67 -1.93 -19.73 5.61
CA ALA A 67 -2.26 -18.34 5.94
C ALA A 67 -1.10 -17.40 5.56
N LEU A 68 -1.37 -16.09 5.53
CA LEU A 68 -0.39 -15.08 5.11
C LEU A 68 0.90 -15.12 5.95
N ASN A 69 0.79 -15.30 7.27
CA ASN A 69 1.94 -15.46 8.17
C ASN A 69 2.83 -16.66 7.78
N GLU A 70 2.23 -17.77 7.37
CA GLU A 70 2.95 -18.97 6.93
C GLU A 70 3.65 -18.74 5.59
N ILE A 71 2.99 -18.07 4.64
CA ILE A 71 3.62 -17.66 3.36
C ILE A 71 4.80 -16.71 3.58
N ILE A 72 4.68 -15.76 4.52
CA ILE A 72 5.78 -14.84 4.88
C ILE A 72 6.90 -15.60 5.64
N GLY A 73 6.61 -16.78 6.20
CA GLY A 73 7.56 -17.54 7.02
C GLY A 73 7.71 -17.00 8.44
N LEU A 74 6.65 -16.42 9.00
CA LEU A 74 6.62 -15.89 10.36
C LEU A 74 6.33 -17.00 11.37
N THR A 75 7.10 -17.03 12.46
CA THR A 75 6.70 -17.79 13.65
C THR A 75 5.53 -17.10 14.39
N PRO A 76 4.73 -17.83 15.18
CA PRO A 76 3.68 -17.22 16.00
C PRO A 76 4.18 -16.11 16.93
N TYR A 77 5.43 -16.24 17.40
CA TYR A 77 6.07 -15.21 18.22
C TYR A 77 6.41 -13.95 17.40
N GLN A 78 7.01 -14.10 16.23
CA GLN A 78 7.32 -12.99 15.33
C GLN A 78 6.07 -12.24 14.86
N GLN A 79 5.00 -12.97 14.56
CA GLN A 79 3.69 -12.39 14.24
C GLN A 79 3.19 -11.51 15.40
N LYS A 80 3.16 -12.04 16.63
CA LYS A 80 2.75 -11.26 17.82
C LYS A 80 3.60 -10.00 17.99
N LEU A 81 4.91 -10.09 17.78
CA LEU A 81 5.80 -8.93 17.87
C LEU A 81 5.47 -7.86 16.82
N LEU A 82 5.18 -8.24 15.57
CA LEU A 82 4.75 -7.29 14.54
C LEU A 82 3.44 -6.60 14.93
N THR A 83 2.42 -7.37 15.31
CA THR A 83 1.10 -6.83 15.67
C THR A 83 1.17 -5.90 16.88
N GLN A 84 1.99 -6.21 17.88
CA GLN A 84 2.14 -5.39 19.10
C GLN A 84 3.03 -4.15 18.89
N SER A 85 4.05 -4.24 18.05
CA SER A 85 4.97 -3.12 17.81
C SER A 85 4.44 -2.12 16.79
N TRP A 86 3.64 -2.57 15.82
CA TRP A 86 3.18 -1.74 14.72
C TRP A 86 2.46 -0.46 15.15
N PRO A 87 1.52 -0.46 16.12
CA PRO A 87 0.88 0.78 16.58
C PRO A 87 1.87 1.84 17.08
N ASN A 88 2.99 1.42 17.68
CA ASN A 88 4.03 2.32 18.17
C ASN A 88 4.87 2.92 17.03
N ILE A 89 5.07 2.16 15.94
CA ILE A 89 5.78 2.60 14.73
C ILE A 89 4.89 3.48 13.85
N TYR A 90 3.61 3.12 13.74
CA TYR A 90 2.58 3.82 12.97
C TYR A 90 2.08 5.13 13.63
N SER A 91 2.43 5.37 14.90
CA SER A 91 1.82 6.33 15.85
C SER A 91 1.70 7.82 15.43
N ASN A 92 2.11 8.20 14.22
CA ASN A 92 2.00 9.56 13.68
C ASN A 92 1.50 9.61 12.21
N GLY A 93 1.03 8.47 11.68
CA GLY A 93 0.51 8.38 10.31
C GLY A 93 1.53 8.85 9.25
N PRO A 94 1.09 9.49 8.16
CA PRO A 94 1.94 9.92 7.04
C PRO A 94 3.04 10.93 7.42
N ASN A 95 2.86 11.66 8.52
CA ASN A 95 3.83 12.64 9.01
C ASN A 95 4.78 12.03 10.06
N GLY A 96 4.63 10.75 10.37
CA GLY A 96 5.45 10.06 11.34
C GLY A 96 6.88 9.83 10.89
N ALA A 97 7.78 9.69 11.85
CA ALA A 97 9.20 9.43 11.60
C ALA A 97 9.45 8.17 10.76
N PHE A 98 8.58 7.16 10.84
CA PHE A 98 8.68 6.01 9.94
C PHE A 98 8.38 6.42 8.50
N ALA A 99 7.19 6.98 8.28
CA ALA A 99 6.63 7.30 6.97
C ALA A 99 7.47 8.31 6.19
N SER A 100 7.82 9.42 6.83
CA SER A 100 8.57 10.52 6.20
C SER A 100 10.00 10.12 5.81
N ASN A 101 10.54 9.02 6.35
CA ASN A 101 11.89 8.59 6.03
C ASN A 101 11.98 7.62 4.84
N ILE A 102 10.89 6.94 4.47
CA ILE A 102 10.95 5.87 3.45
C ILE A 102 11.42 6.42 2.10
N TYR A 103 10.67 7.36 1.53
CA TYR A 103 10.98 7.89 0.20
C TYR A 103 12.15 8.87 0.20
N ASN A 104 12.42 9.53 1.33
CA ASN A 104 13.64 10.31 1.51
C ASN A 104 14.89 9.40 1.46
N ASN A 105 14.88 8.26 2.16
CA ASN A 105 15.97 7.29 2.11
C ASN A 105 16.13 6.69 0.70
N LEU A 106 15.02 6.37 0.03
CA LEU A 106 15.05 5.87 -1.35
C LEU A 106 15.69 6.88 -2.31
N CYS A 107 15.23 8.13 -2.29
CA CYS A 107 15.76 9.19 -3.16
C CYS A 107 17.23 9.51 -2.88
N ASN A 108 17.67 9.40 -1.63
CA ASN A 108 19.07 9.62 -1.26
C ASN A 108 19.98 8.49 -1.73
N ARG A 109 19.47 7.25 -1.79
CA ARG A 109 20.27 6.11 -2.25
C ARG A 109 20.24 5.94 -3.77
N ASN A 110 19.11 6.22 -4.42
CA ASN A 110 18.92 5.93 -5.83
C ASN A 110 18.53 7.19 -6.60
N ALA A 111 19.50 7.73 -7.33
CA ALA A 111 19.31 8.92 -8.16
C ALA A 111 18.25 8.73 -9.26
N LYS A 112 18.08 7.50 -9.79
CA LYS A 112 17.03 7.21 -10.78
C LYS A 112 15.66 7.21 -10.15
N ALA A 113 15.51 6.61 -8.96
CA ALA A 113 14.26 6.67 -8.20
C ALA A 113 13.87 8.14 -7.91
N LYS A 114 14.84 8.95 -7.46
CA LYS A 114 14.66 10.39 -7.25
C LYS A 114 14.19 11.10 -8.51
N ALA A 115 14.84 10.87 -9.65
CA ALA A 115 14.46 11.49 -10.91
C ALA A 115 13.05 11.08 -11.37
N LEU A 116 12.67 9.80 -11.20
CA LEU A 116 11.33 9.30 -11.53
C LEU A 116 10.25 9.96 -10.67
N MET A 117 10.49 10.09 -9.37
CA MET A 117 9.54 10.75 -8.45
C MET A 117 9.37 12.22 -8.79
N GLN A 118 10.47 12.94 -9.04
CA GLN A 118 10.44 14.34 -9.46
C GLN A 118 9.74 14.54 -10.81
N LYS A 119 9.98 13.62 -11.77
CA LYS A 119 9.27 13.63 -13.06
C LYS A 119 7.77 13.37 -12.85
N ALA A 120 7.40 12.47 -11.95
CA ALA A 120 6.00 12.20 -11.63
C ALA A 120 5.30 13.43 -11.04
N ASP A 121 5.95 14.23 -10.20
CA ASP A 121 5.38 15.47 -9.65
C ASP A 121 4.95 16.48 -10.73
N THR A 122 5.57 16.43 -11.91
CA THR A 122 5.20 17.28 -13.05
C THR A 122 4.00 16.74 -13.84
N ALA A 123 3.58 15.50 -13.61
CA ALA A 123 2.40 14.93 -14.26
C ALA A 123 1.14 15.63 -13.76
N SER A 124 0.14 15.79 -14.63
CA SER A 124 -1.07 16.58 -14.37
C SER A 124 -1.79 16.19 -13.07
N VAL A 125 -1.78 14.91 -12.70
CA VAL A 125 -2.40 14.38 -11.48
C VAL A 125 -1.75 14.95 -10.21
N PHE A 126 -0.44 15.15 -10.21
CA PHE A 126 0.29 15.69 -9.07
C PHE A 126 0.43 17.21 -9.13
N ALA A 127 0.67 17.76 -10.33
CA ALA A 127 0.83 19.19 -10.54
C ALA A 127 -0.42 20.02 -10.17
N GLN A 128 -1.61 19.40 -10.18
CA GLN A 128 -2.87 20.01 -9.78
C GLN A 128 -3.28 19.66 -8.34
N SER A 129 -2.47 18.90 -7.61
CA SER A 129 -2.75 18.45 -6.25
C SER A 129 -1.81 19.11 -5.25
N ASP A 130 -2.29 19.35 -4.02
CA ASP A 130 -1.43 19.81 -2.91
C ASP A 130 -0.53 18.69 -2.35
N MET A 131 -0.49 17.52 -2.99
CA MET A 131 0.22 16.33 -2.52
C MET A 131 1.22 15.85 -3.57
N ASP A 132 2.51 15.93 -3.23
CA ASP A 132 3.55 15.37 -4.09
C ASP A 132 3.50 13.82 -4.14
N CYS A 133 4.13 13.27 -5.16
CA CYS A 133 4.24 11.85 -5.43
C CYS A 133 4.82 11.09 -4.24
N SER A 134 5.80 11.67 -3.54
CA SER A 134 6.42 11.09 -2.35
C SER A 134 5.44 10.92 -1.18
N THR A 135 4.67 11.96 -0.90
CA THR A 135 3.66 11.97 0.16
C THR A 135 2.54 10.98 -0.14
N MET A 136 2.11 10.91 -1.40
CA MET A 136 1.10 9.94 -1.84
C MET A 136 1.59 8.50 -1.66
N HIS A 137 2.78 8.18 -2.16
CA HIS A 137 3.35 6.84 -2.02
C HIS A 137 3.66 6.49 -0.56
N THR A 138 4.01 7.47 0.27
CA THR A 138 4.17 7.28 1.73
C THR A 138 2.87 6.80 2.36
N ARG A 139 1.72 7.43 2.03
CA ARG A 139 0.39 7.02 2.52
C ARG A 139 0.05 5.60 2.09
N LEU A 140 0.21 5.29 0.80
CA LEU A 140 -0.06 3.96 0.27
C LEU A 140 0.81 2.88 0.92
N THR A 141 2.09 3.19 1.18
CA THR A 141 3.02 2.26 1.84
C THR A 141 2.59 1.99 3.28
N LEU A 142 2.15 3.03 4.01
CA LEU A 142 1.63 2.87 5.36
C LEU A 142 0.36 2.03 5.40
N GLU A 143 -0.60 2.33 4.53
CA GLU A 143 -1.86 1.59 4.43
C GLU A 143 -1.62 0.12 4.06
N LEU A 144 -0.68 -0.14 3.15
CA LEU A 144 -0.26 -1.49 2.79
C LEU A 144 0.28 -2.27 3.99
N ILE A 145 1.25 -1.69 4.72
CA ILE A 145 1.86 -2.37 5.87
C ILE A 145 0.83 -2.55 6.99
N ASP A 146 0.01 -1.54 7.26
CA ASP A 146 -1.06 -1.60 8.27
C ASP A 146 -2.06 -2.72 7.95
N ASN A 147 -2.48 -2.82 6.69
CA ASN A 147 -3.39 -3.85 6.23
C ASN A 147 -2.78 -5.25 6.33
N LEU A 148 -1.52 -5.42 5.92
CA LEU A 148 -0.81 -6.71 6.06
C LEU A 148 -0.69 -7.13 7.52
N VAL A 149 -0.21 -6.25 8.41
CA VAL A 149 0.01 -6.56 9.83
C VAL A 149 -1.30 -6.91 10.56
N LYS A 150 -2.42 -6.27 10.21
CA LYS A 150 -3.74 -6.55 10.80
C LYS A 150 -4.38 -7.86 10.32
N ASN A 151 -3.89 -8.43 9.22
CA ASN A 151 -4.52 -9.57 8.54
C ASN A 151 -3.52 -10.72 8.30
N LEU A 152 -2.50 -10.86 9.13
CA LEU A 152 -1.48 -11.93 9.02
C LEU A 152 -2.07 -13.35 9.11
N ASP A 153 -3.24 -13.52 9.72
CA ASP A 153 -3.94 -14.82 9.82
C ASP A 153 -4.92 -15.08 8.66
N GLN A 154 -5.02 -14.16 7.69
CA GLN A 154 -5.97 -14.28 6.58
C GLN A 154 -5.36 -14.97 5.37
N SER A 155 -6.21 -15.36 4.41
CA SER A 155 -5.76 -15.92 3.14
C SER A 155 -4.83 -14.94 2.39
N PRO A 156 -3.69 -15.41 1.85
CA PRO A 156 -2.68 -14.56 1.22
C PRO A 156 -3.08 -14.06 -0.17
N GLU A 157 -4.01 -14.74 -0.86
CA GLU A 157 -4.31 -14.54 -2.29
C GLU A 157 -4.58 -13.08 -2.63
N ARG A 158 -5.47 -12.43 -1.87
CA ARG A 158 -5.86 -11.04 -2.08
C ARG A 158 -4.70 -10.07 -1.90
N PHE A 159 -3.78 -10.36 -0.97
CA PHE A 159 -2.61 -9.52 -0.71
C PHE A 159 -1.57 -9.68 -1.82
N ILE A 160 -1.35 -10.91 -2.29
CA ILE A 160 -0.47 -11.22 -3.40
C ILE A 160 -0.97 -10.55 -4.68
N GLU A 161 -2.25 -10.71 -5.02
CA GLU A 161 -2.88 -10.07 -6.17
C GLU A 161 -2.73 -8.54 -6.11
N TYR A 162 -2.96 -7.95 -4.94
CA TYR A 162 -2.83 -6.51 -4.74
C TYR A 162 -1.39 -6.01 -4.93
N LEU A 163 -0.42 -6.68 -4.32
CA LEU A 163 1.01 -6.35 -4.47
C LEU A 163 1.47 -6.50 -5.92
N MET A 164 1.07 -7.58 -6.59
CA MET A 164 1.39 -7.77 -8.01
C MET A 164 0.70 -6.70 -8.89
N GLY A 165 -0.53 -6.32 -8.58
CA GLY A 165 -1.23 -5.23 -9.27
C GLY A 165 -0.49 -3.90 -9.14
N MET A 166 0.00 -3.55 -7.94
CA MET A 166 0.84 -2.36 -7.73
C MET A 166 2.13 -2.40 -8.56
N GLY A 167 2.80 -3.55 -8.61
CA GLY A 167 3.97 -3.74 -9.48
C GLY A 167 3.63 -3.52 -10.96
N GLN A 168 2.48 -4.02 -11.42
CA GLN A 168 2.03 -3.88 -12.80
C GLN A 168 1.77 -2.43 -13.20
N TYR A 169 1.20 -1.60 -12.30
CA TYR A 169 0.99 -0.18 -12.57
C TYR A 169 2.30 0.57 -12.87
N HIS A 170 3.41 0.12 -12.27
CA HIS A 170 4.71 0.73 -12.45
C HIS A 170 5.49 0.19 -13.67
N ARG A 171 4.96 -0.82 -14.37
CA ARG A 171 5.67 -1.52 -15.47
C ARG A 171 6.09 -0.61 -16.61
N HIS A 172 5.29 0.40 -16.94
CA HIS A 172 5.62 1.33 -18.03
C HIS A 172 6.87 2.16 -17.72
N LEU A 173 7.22 2.33 -16.43
CA LEU A 173 8.41 3.06 -15.99
C LEU A 173 9.71 2.27 -16.19
N LYS A 174 9.63 0.99 -16.60
CA LYS A 174 10.83 0.20 -16.93
C LYS A 174 11.67 0.86 -18.02
N ALA A 175 11.02 1.46 -19.02
CA ALA A 175 11.70 2.21 -20.09
C ALA A 175 12.38 3.50 -19.58
N GLU A 176 11.86 4.05 -18.48
CA GLU A 176 12.35 5.27 -17.82
C GLU A 176 13.40 4.96 -16.73
N GLY A 177 13.77 3.69 -16.57
CA GLY A 177 14.84 3.26 -15.67
C GLY A 177 14.38 2.68 -14.32
N LEU A 178 13.08 2.46 -14.11
CA LEU A 178 12.59 1.67 -12.97
C LEU A 178 12.96 0.19 -13.18
N ASN A 179 14.08 -0.23 -12.61
CA ASN A 179 14.55 -1.62 -12.68
C ASN A 179 14.37 -2.34 -11.34
N GLN A 180 14.74 -3.63 -11.30
CA GLN A 180 14.61 -4.45 -10.10
C GLN A 180 15.38 -3.89 -8.89
N ALA A 181 16.54 -3.26 -9.14
CA ALA A 181 17.34 -2.66 -8.07
C ALA A 181 16.63 -1.49 -7.39
N VAL A 182 15.75 -0.74 -8.08
CA VAL A 182 14.95 0.31 -7.43
C VAL A 182 13.96 -0.28 -6.42
N TRP A 183 13.41 -1.47 -6.68
CA TRP A 183 12.53 -2.16 -5.74
C TRP A 183 13.30 -2.71 -4.53
N ASP A 184 14.49 -3.25 -4.76
CA ASP A 184 15.40 -3.64 -3.67
C ASP A 184 15.76 -2.41 -2.83
N ASP A 185 15.99 -1.27 -3.49
CA ASP A 185 16.23 0.00 -2.82
C ASP A 185 14.98 0.56 -2.10
N LEU A 186 13.78 0.19 -2.49
CA LEU A 186 12.58 0.52 -1.71
C LEU A 186 12.54 -0.32 -0.43
N GLY A 187 12.81 -1.62 -0.53
CA GLY A 187 12.79 -2.54 0.61
C GLY A 187 13.77 -2.14 1.72
N ASP A 188 15.02 -1.88 1.34
CA ASP A 188 16.04 -1.41 2.26
C ASP A 188 15.68 -0.04 2.87
N ALA A 189 15.06 0.87 2.12
CA ALA A 189 14.62 2.17 2.64
C ALA A 189 13.50 2.04 3.71
N VAL A 190 12.60 1.08 3.53
CA VAL A 190 11.59 0.70 4.54
C VAL A 190 12.27 0.11 5.77
N LEU A 191 13.23 -0.80 5.57
CA LEU A 191 13.96 -1.43 6.68
C LEU A 191 14.79 -0.42 7.48
N ASP A 192 15.44 0.54 6.83
CA ASP A 192 16.20 1.59 7.52
C ASP A 192 15.27 2.51 8.30
N SER A 193 14.09 2.81 7.78
CA SER A 193 13.07 3.59 8.48
C SER A 193 12.59 2.90 9.76
N VAL A 194 12.36 1.58 9.72
CA VAL A 194 11.89 0.85 10.91
C VAL A 194 12.99 0.58 11.94
N ARG A 195 14.26 0.46 11.51
CA ARG A 195 15.41 0.26 12.40
C ARG A 195 15.71 1.47 13.29
N LYS A 196 15.21 2.66 12.96
CA LYS A 196 15.33 3.86 13.82
C LYS A 196 14.57 3.73 15.13
N PHE A 197 13.60 2.82 15.23
CA PHE A 197 12.83 2.60 16.43
C PHE A 197 13.59 1.68 17.39
N GLU A 198 13.86 2.17 18.60
CA GLU A 198 14.59 1.44 19.65
C GLU A 198 14.02 0.05 19.95
N LEU A 199 12.69 -0.08 19.94
CA LEU A 199 12.00 -1.37 20.16
C LEU A 199 12.36 -2.41 19.09
N VAL A 200 12.59 -1.99 17.85
CA VAL A 200 12.98 -2.85 16.73
C VAL A 200 14.48 -3.15 16.85
N ARG A 201 15.29 -2.11 17.08
CA ARG A 201 16.75 -2.22 17.17
C ARG A 201 17.21 -3.15 18.29
N LYS A 202 16.49 -3.22 19.40
CA LYS A 202 16.84 -4.10 20.54
C LYS A 202 16.32 -5.53 20.39
N HIS A 203 15.30 -5.77 19.58
CA HIS A 203 14.62 -7.06 19.53
C HIS A 203 14.94 -7.88 18.27
N LYS A 204 15.77 -8.94 18.42
CA LYS A 204 16.26 -9.76 17.28
C LYS A 204 15.12 -10.36 16.45
N GLU A 205 14.15 -11.01 17.09
CA GLU A 205 13.05 -11.67 16.37
C GLU A 205 12.13 -10.68 15.66
N LEU A 206 11.90 -9.49 16.23
CA LEU A 206 11.15 -8.44 15.56
C LEU A 206 11.88 -7.94 14.30
N ARG A 207 13.22 -7.80 14.34
CA ARG A 207 13.99 -7.46 13.12
C ARG A 207 13.87 -8.52 12.04
N ARG A 208 13.89 -9.80 12.42
CA ARG A 208 13.68 -10.91 11.47
C ARG A 208 12.26 -10.88 10.88
N ALA A 209 11.26 -10.60 11.70
CA ALA A 209 9.88 -10.46 11.26
C ALA A 209 9.71 -9.31 10.25
N TRP A 210 10.30 -8.14 10.53
CA TRP A 210 10.32 -7.01 9.60
C TRP A 210 11.03 -7.35 8.28
N LEU A 211 12.16 -8.05 8.34
CA LEU A 211 12.87 -8.49 7.15
C LEU A 211 12.00 -9.40 6.28
N ALA A 212 11.33 -10.38 6.88
CA ALA A 212 10.44 -11.30 6.16
C ALA A 212 9.24 -10.57 5.54
N LEU A 213 8.59 -9.69 6.30
CA LEU A 213 7.45 -8.90 5.83
C LEU A 213 7.83 -8.00 4.65
N VAL A 214 8.96 -7.29 4.74
CA VAL A 214 9.42 -6.40 3.66
C VAL A 214 9.85 -7.21 2.44
N ALA A 215 10.55 -8.33 2.62
CA ALA A 215 10.90 -9.22 1.50
C ALA A 215 9.63 -9.69 0.76
N PHE A 216 8.62 -10.16 1.49
CA PHE A 216 7.34 -10.55 0.92
C PHE A 216 6.69 -9.43 0.08
N ILE A 217 6.67 -8.19 0.58
CA ILE A 217 6.11 -7.04 -0.14
C ILE A 217 6.90 -6.78 -1.43
N ILE A 218 8.22 -6.67 -1.33
CA ILE A 218 9.09 -6.30 -2.45
C ILE A 218 9.11 -7.38 -3.52
N ASP A 219 9.14 -8.66 -3.14
CA ASP A 219 9.15 -9.76 -4.09
C ASP A 219 7.87 -9.81 -4.94
N HIS A 220 6.70 -9.57 -4.35
CA HIS A 220 5.44 -9.55 -5.11
C HIS A 220 5.26 -8.29 -5.96
N LEU A 221 5.75 -7.13 -5.49
CA LEU A 221 5.85 -5.92 -6.33
C LEU A 221 6.74 -6.18 -7.55
N LYS A 222 7.91 -6.80 -7.35
CA LYS A 222 8.85 -7.16 -8.41
C LYS A 222 8.24 -8.15 -9.40
N GLN A 223 7.55 -9.18 -8.91
CA GLN A 223 6.82 -10.13 -9.75
C GLN A 223 5.79 -9.42 -10.62
N GLY A 224 4.91 -8.61 -10.03
CA GLY A 224 3.93 -7.81 -10.76
C GLY A 224 4.55 -6.89 -11.81
N HIS A 225 5.65 -6.24 -11.46
CA HIS A 225 6.40 -5.37 -12.37
C HIS A 225 7.00 -6.13 -13.57
N MET A 226 7.37 -7.40 -13.38
CA MET A 226 7.89 -8.27 -14.44
C MET A 226 6.80 -9.00 -15.24
N SER A 227 5.61 -9.18 -14.67
CA SER A 227 4.54 -9.95 -15.28
C SER A 227 4.16 -9.41 -16.67
N PHE A 228 4.29 -10.28 -17.67
CA PHE A 228 3.71 -10.05 -18.99
C PHE A 228 2.20 -10.30 -18.91
N ARG A 229 1.37 -9.49 -19.60
CA ARG A 229 -0.11 -9.57 -19.57
C ARG A 229 -0.67 -10.92 -20.09
N GLY A 230 0.17 -11.88 -20.44
CA GLY A 230 -0.19 -13.14 -21.10
C GLY A 230 -0.41 -14.35 -20.19
N SER A 231 -0.05 -14.33 -18.90
CA SER A 231 -0.29 -15.49 -18.04
C SER A 231 -1.63 -15.40 -17.33
N ARG A 232 -2.72 -15.42 -18.10
CA ARG A 232 -3.96 -16.02 -17.59
C ARG A 232 -3.77 -17.51 -17.71
N GLN A 233 -3.86 -18.19 -16.57
CA GLN A 233 -4.02 -19.63 -16.41
C GLN A 233 -4.75 -20.26 -17.62
N SER A 234 -4.00 -20.85 -18.55
CA SER A 234 -4.55 -21.80 -19.53
C SER A 234 -4.16 -23.19 -19.06
N SER A 235 -4.90 -23.66 -18.07
CA SER A 235 -4.89 -25.07 -17.67
C SER A 235 -6.35 -25.47 -17.45
N ILE A 236 -7.07 -25.58 -18.56
CA ILE A 236 -8.22 -26.47 -18.65
C ILE A 236 -7.79 -27.52 -19.67
N ASP A 237 -7.11 -28.56 -19.18
CA ASP A 237 -7.03 -29.83 -19.88
C ASP A 237 -8.43 -30.47 -19.80
N VAL A 238 -9.27 -30.24 -20.81
CA VAL A 238 -10.36 -31.17 -21.10
C VAL A 238 -9.71 -32.41 -21.69
N SER A 239 -9.46 -33.39 -20.83
CA SER A 239 -9.31 -34.77 -21.25
C SER A 239 -10.67 -35.26 -21.73
N ASP A 240 -10.89 -35.29 -23.05
CA ASP A 240 -12.00 -36.05 -23.62
C ASP A 240 -11.46 -37.41 -24.06
N SER A 241 -11.76 -38.42 -23.25
CA SER A 241 -11.56 -39.83 -23.56
C SER A 241 -12.90 -40.42 -23.98
N LYS A 242 -12.97 -40.80 -25.26
CA LYS A 242 -13.80 -41.85 -25.88
C LYS A 242 -15.06 -42.32 -25.13
N VAL A 243 -16.19 -42.23 -25.84
CA VAL A 243 -17.05 -43.39 -26.15
C VAL A 243 -17.38 -43.38 -27.62
#